data_AF-A0A0L7AXQ4-F1
#
_entry.id   AF-A0A0L7AXQ4-F1
#
_cell.length_a   1.000
_cell.length_b   1.000
_cell.length_c   1.000
_cell.angle_alpha   90.00
_cell.angle_beta   90.00
_cell.angle_gamma   90.00
#
_symmetry.space_group_name_H-M   'P 1'
#
loop_
_entity.id
_entity.type
_entity.pdbx_description
1 polymer ?
#
loop_
_entity_poly.entity_id
_entity_poly.type
_entity_poly.pdbx_seq_one_letter_code
_entity_poly.pdbx_strand_id
1 'polypeptide(L)'
;MTDVDPTHDDPDDVVIEYYDRSYLLFKLYERAVIQHDYDAAPFVSDGIIDVDSFTSFYTSVRNRRMSRAGKVLEIHIAHILDARGIEYEAQARTENGKKPDFLFPSQAAYEDPTFPETQLRMLASKTSIKDRFRQVADEANRIRDKHLFTLTPGDVTYPKLAQLDELHIHLVMPKVVKESYDDLIQGETMTFSRFIEEVQGLQAGRPQSLTLL
;
A
#
# COMPACT_ATOMS: atom_id res chain seq x y z
N MET A 1 19.07 15.74 -4.27
CA MET A 1 17.97 14.75 -4.32
C MET A 1 17.95 14.23 -5.74
N THR A 2 18.24 12.96 -5.91
CA THR A 2 18.40 12.31 -7.22
C THR A 2 17.04 12.19 -7.87
N ASP A 3 16.86 12.65 -9.10
CA ASP A 3 15.62 12.38 -9.82
C ASP A 3 15.53 10.86 -10.03
N VAL A 4 14.49 10.23 -9.47
CA VAL A 4 14.27 8.77 -9.61
C VAL A 4 13.25 8.56 -10.71
N ASP A 5 13.57 7.67 -11.64
CA ASP A 5 12.72 7.34 -12.79
C ASP A 5 11.86 6.09 -12.47
N PRO A 6 10.54 6.25 -12.28
CA PRO A 6 9.66 5.11 -11.95
C PRO A 6 9.60 4.05 -13.06
N THR A 7 10.01 4.40 -14.28
CA THR A 7 10.02 3.51 -15.45
C THR A 7 11.19 2.53 -15.41
N HIS A 8 12.39 3.01 -15.04
CA HIS A 8 13.64 2.27 -15.24
C HIS A 8 14.40 1.97 -13.94
N ASP A 9 14.30 2.82 -12.91
CA ASP A 9 14.98 2.60 -11.64
C ASP A 9 14.28 1.52 -10.81
N ASP A 10 15.00 0.91 -9.86
CA ASP A 10 14.48 -0.16 -9.00
C ASP A 10 13.17 0.28 -8.27
N PRO A 11 12.04 -0.45 -8.43
CA PRO A 11 10.79 -0.11 -7.73
C PRO A 11 10.93 0.01 -6.22
N ASP A 12 11.84 -0.75 -5.60
CA ASP A 12 12.12 -0.69 -4.17
C ASP A 12 12.68 0.69 -3.77
N ASP A 13 13.56 1.26 -4.58
CA ASP A 13 14.19 2.56 -4.32
C ASP A 13 13.23 3.72 -4.64
N VAL A 14 12.51 3.61 -5.76
CA VAL A 14 11.56 4.64 -6.22
C VAL A 14 10.46 4.86 -5.17
N VAL A 15 9.86 3.78 -4.64
CA VAL A 15 8.75 3.90 -3.68
C VAL A 15 9.20 4.52 -2.36
N ILE A 16 10.43 4.24 -1.91
CA ILE A 16 11.01 4.85 -0.70
C ILE A 16 11.25 6.33 -0.91
N GLU A 17 11.89 6.72 -2.01
CA GLU A 17 12.17 8.13 -2.31
C GLU A 17 10.88 8.95 -2.47
N TYR A 18 9.85 8.40 -3.12
CA TYR A 18 8.54 9.04 -3.23
C TYR A 18 7.86 9.22 -1.88
N TYR A 19 7.93 8.21 -1.00
CA TYR A 19 7.37 8.28 0.33
C TYR A 19 8.08 9.34 1.19
N ASP A 20 9.41 9.38 1.16
CA ASP A 20 10.21 10.34 1.92
C ASP A 20 10.01 11.78 1.46
N ARG A 21 9.97 12.03 0.14
CA ARG A 21 9.60 13.34 -0.44
C ARG A 21 8.23 13.80 0.03
N SER A 22 7.26 12.89 -0.03
CA SER A 22 5.88 13.16 0.36
C SER A 22 5.74 13.43 1.86
N TYR A 23 6.61 12.83 2.68
CA TYR A 23 6.70 13.11 4.10
C TYR A 23 7.28 14.52 4.37
N LEU A 24 8.35 14.91 3.68
CA LEU A 24 8.96 16.25 3.84
C LEU A 24 7.99 17.38 3.46
N LEU A 25 7.34 17.28 2.30
CA LEU A 25 6.33 18.25 1.86
C LEU A 25 5.16 18.34 2.86
N PHE A 26 4.75 17.20 3.40
CA PHE A 26 3.71 17.15 4.40
C PHE A 26 4.08 17.85 5.69
N LYS A 27 5.29 17.64 6.21
CA LYS A 27 5.73 18.27 7.46
C LYS A 27 5.72 19.79 7.38
N LEU A 28 6.08 20.35 6.23
CA LEU A 28 6.02 21.79 5.98
C LEU A 28 4.57 22.29 5.98
N TYR A 29 3.70 21.65 5.19
CA TYR A 29 2.29 22.03 5.07
C TYR A 29 1.52 21.84 6.38
N GLU A 30 1.77 20.72 7.08
CA GLU A 30 1.10 20.35 8.31
C GLU A 30 1.28 21.39 9.41
N ARG A 31 2.48 21.99 9.52
CA ARG A 31 2.72 23.04 10.51
C ARG A 31 1.78 24.24 10.30
N ALA A 32 1.62 24.68 9.05
CA ALA A 32 0.76 25.81 8.73
C ALA A 32 -0.71 25.49 9.00
N VAL A 33 -1.15 24.28 8.64
CA VAL A 33 -2.53 23.83 8.84
C VAL A 33 -2.88 23.63 10.31
N ILE A 34 -2.01 22.99 11.09
CA ILE A 34 -2.22 22.80 12.53
C ILE A 34 -2.31 24.16 13.23
N GLN A 35 -1.45 25.11 12.87
CA GLN A 35 -1.51 26.46 13.44
C GLN A 35 -2.82 27.16 13.07
N HIS A 36 -3.22 27.11 11.79
CA HIS A 36 -4.48 27.67 11.34
C HIS A 36 -5.70 27.06 12.06
N ASP A 37 -5.75 25.73 12.17
CA ASP A 37 -6.84 25.02 12.85
C ASP A 37 -6.89 25.38 14.35
N TYR A 38 -5.73 25.59 14.99
CA TYR A 38 -5.64 26.08 16.37
C TYR A 38 -6.11 27.54 16.50
N ASP A 39 -5.67 28.43 15.61
CA ASP A 39 -6.03 29.86 15.66
C ASP A 39 -7.54 30.07 15.46
N ALA A 40 -8.19 29.21 14.66
CA ALA A 40 -9.64 29.25 14.44
C ALA A 40 -10.45 28.78 15.66
N ALA A 41 -9.90 27.87 16.48
CA ALA A 41 -10.55 27.37 17.68
C ALA A 41 -9.49 27.03 18.77
N PRO A 42 -8.97 28.04 19.48
CA PRO A 42 -7.91 27.81 20.47
C PRO A 42 -8.41 26.98 21.65
N PHE A 43 -7.62 25.97 22.05
CA PHE A 43 -7.89 25.17 23.26
C PHE A 43 -7.10 25.66 24.48
N VAL A 44 -6.46 26.83 24.41
CA VAL A 44 -5.76 27.45 25.55
C VAL A 44 -6.28 28.87 25.73
N SER A 45 -6.72 29.19 26.96
CA SER A 45 -7.15 30.53 27.36
C SER A 45 -6.55 30.87 28.72
N ASP A 46 -5.92 32.05 28.85
CA ASP A 46 -5.27 32.52 30.09
C ASP A 46 -4.29 31.51 30.71
N GLY A 47 -3.61 30.72 29.86
CA GLY A 47 -2.68 29.67 30.27
C GLY A 47 -3.35 28.37 30.77
N ILE A 48 -4.67 28.29 30.73
CA ILE A 48 -5.46 27.10 31.07
C ILE A 48 -5.81 26.35 29.78
N ILE A 49 -5.56 25.04 29.78
CA ILE A 49 -5.88 24.15 28.66
C ILE A 49 -7.31 23.63 28.84
N ASP A 50 -8.15 23.80 27.83
CA ASP A 50 -9.38 23.04 27.66
C ASP A 50 -9.02 21.64 27.14
N VAL A 51 -9.12 20.65 28.03
CA VAL A 51 -8.72 19.27 27.79
C VAL A 51 -9.58 18.60 26.72
N ASP A 52 -10.89 18.92 26.64
CA ASP A 52 -11.81 18.29 25.69
C ASP A 52 -11.57 18.83 24.28
N SER A 53 -11.36 20.14 24.17
CA SER A 53 -11.00 20.80 22.91
C SER A 53 -9.63 20.33 22.41
N PHE A 54 -8.64 20.22 23.29
CA PHE A 54 -7.33 19.66 22.96
C PHE A 54 -7.43 18.21 22.44
N THR A 55 -8.19 17.36 23.13
CA THR A 55 -8.33 15.95 22.77
C THR A 55 -9.01 15.79 21.41
N SER A 56 -10.04 16.58 21.14
CA SER A 56 -10.76 16.61 19.86
C SER A 56 -9.84 17.07 18.73
N PHE A 57 -9.09 18.15 18.94
CA PHE A 57 -8.11 18.67 18.00
C PHE A 57 -7.04 17.62 17.66
N TYR A 58 -6.40 17.05 18.69
CA TYR A 58 -5.37 16.03 18.53
C TYR A 58 -5.88 14.81 17.75
N THR A 59 -7.09 14.34 18.06
CA THR A 59 -7.71 13.20 17.39
C THR A 59 -7.95 13.49 15.91
N SER A 60 -8.44 14.68 15.57
CA SER A 60 -8.63 15.12 14.18
C SER A 60 -7.30 15.12 13.40
N VAL A 61 -6.25 15.74 13.96
CA VAL A 61 -4.90 15.77 13.35
C VAL A 61 -4.36 14.36 13.14
N ARG A 62 -4.46 13.49 14.16
CA ARG A 62 -4.02 12.10 14.08
C ARG A 62 -4.75 11.33 12.98
N ASN A 63 -6.08 11.43 12.91
CA ASN A 63 -6.87 10.72 11.89
C ASN A 63 -6.53 11.20 10.48
N ARG A 64 -6.30 12.51 10.29
CA ARG A 64 -5.86 13.11 9.03
C ARG A 64 -4.51 12.54 8.58
N ARG A 65 -3.54 12.41 9.50
CA ARG A 65 -2.24 11.76 9.24
C ARG A 65 -2.41 10.33 8.77
N MET A 66 -3.21 9.54 9.49
CA MET A 66 -3.42 8.12 9.17
C MET A 66 -4.09 7.92 7.82
N SER A 67 -5.14 8.69 7.51
CA SER A 67 -5.85 8.63 6.24
C SER A 67 -4.95 9.05 5.07
N ARG A 68 -4.19 10.15 5.24
CA ARG A 68 -3.27 10.63 4.22
C ARG A 68 -2.17 9.62 3.92
N ALA A 69 -1.51 9.08 4.96
CA ALA A 69 -0.37 8.19 4.78
C ALA A 69 -0.75 6.95 3.95
N GLY A 70 -1.91 6.35 4.25
CA GLY A 70 -2.48 5.26 3.44
C GLY A 70 -2.68 5.67 1.98
N LYS A 71 -3.35 6.81 1.77
CA LYS A 71 -3.67 7.25 0.41
C LYS A 71 -2.45 7.62 -0.43
N VAL A 72 -1.45 8.25 0.18
CA VAL A 72 -0.18 8.60 -0.50
C VAL A 72 0.55 7.35 -0.95
N LEU A 73 0.54 6.29 -0.14
CA LEU A 73 1.20 5.05 -0.50
C LEU A 73 0.55 4.37 -1.71
N GLU A 74 -0.80 4.33 -1.74
CA GLU A 74 -1.54 3.85 -2.92
C GLU A 74 -1.19 4.67 -4.17
N ILE A 75 -1.14 6.01 -4.06
CA ILE A 75 -0.81 6.89 -5.20
C ILE A 75 0.58 6.58 -5.77
N HIS A 76 1.57 6.37 -4.90
CA HIS A 76 2.93 6.08 -5.35
C HIS A 76 3.06 4.73 -6.03
N ILE A 77 2.42 3.69 -5.48
CA ILE A 77 2.39 2.36 -6.10
C ILE A 77 1.71 2.46 -7.47
N ALA A 78 0.54 3.12 -7.55
CA ALA A 78 -0.17 3.33 -8.81
C ALA A 78 0.72 4.01 -9.87
N HIS A 79 1.43 5.08 -9.49
CA HIS A 79 2.32 5.78 -10.41
C HIS A 79 3.46 4.90 -10.95
N ILE A 80 4.04 4.05 -10.09
CA ILE A 80 5.09 3.09 -10.50
C ILE A 80 4.51 2.04 -11.46
N LEU A 81 3.31 1.52 -11.18
CA LEU A 81 2.63 0.56 -12.05
C LEU A 81 2.31 1.18 -13.43
N ASP A 82 1.76 2.40 -13.45
CA ASP A 82 1.42 3.15 -14.66
C ASP A 82 2.67 3.40 -15.52
N ALA A 83 3.75 3.90 -14.91
CA ALA A 83 5.00 4.20 -15.60
C ALA A 83 5.62 2.95 -16.26
N ARG A 84 5.38 1.78 -15.67
CA ARG A 84 5.88 0.48 -16.16
C ARG A 84 4.92 -0.23 -17.12
N GLY A 85 3.78 0.39 -17.45
CA GLY A 85 2.78 -0.17 -18.37
C GLY A 85 2.14 -1.45 -17.84
N ILE A 86 2.06 -1.63 -16.53
CA ILE A 86 1.46 -2.81 -15.91
C ILE A 86 -0.05 -2.67 -15.95
N GLU A 87 -0.76 -3.68 -16.45
CA GLU A 87 -2.22 -3.71 -16.41
C GLU A 87 -2.71 -3.98 -14.99
N TYR A 88 -3.53 -3.08 -14.45
CA TYR A 88 -4.22 -3.25 -13.18
C TYR A 88 -5.51 -2.42 -13.13
N GLU A 89 -6.36 -2.72 -12.16
CA GLU A 89 -7.50 -1.89 -11.78
C GLU A 89 -7.32 -1.46 -10.30
N ALA A 90 -7.34 -0.16 -10.04
CA ALA A 90 -7.32 0.38 -8.68
C ALA A 90 -8.73 0.34 -8.07
N GLN A 91 -8.84 -0.03 -6.79
CA GLN A 91 -10.12 -0.01 -6.05
C GLN A 91 -11.24 -0.82 -6.74
N ALA A 92 -10.86 -1.88 -7.47
CA ALA A 92 -11.77 -2.80 -8.14
C ALA A 92 -12.78 -3.38 -7.15
N ARG A 93 -13.99 -3.68 -7.63
CA ARG A 93 -15.01 -4.32 -6.81
C ARG A 93 -14.91 -5.84 -6.95
N THR A 94 -14.77 -6.52 -5.82
CA THR A 94 -14.84 -7.98 -5.74
C THR A 94 -16.10 -8.40 -4.98
N GLU A 95 -16.18 -9.66 -4.54
CA GLU A 95 -17.36 -10.20 -3.89
C GLU A 95 -17.77 -9.36 -2.68
N ASN A 96 -19.08 -9.22 -2.47
CA ASN A 96 -19.67 -8.47 -1.35
C ASN A 96 -19.24 -6.99 -1.28
N GLY A 97 -18.78 -6.41 -2.40
CA GLY A 97 -18.39 -5.01 -2.48
C GLY A 97 -17.05 -4.70 -1.82
N LYS A 98 -16.25 -5.73 -1.52
CA LYS A 98 -14.86 -5.59 -1.07
C LYS A 98 -14.01 -4.96 -2.17
N LYS A 99 -12.95 -4.26 -1.77
CA LYS A 99 -12.14 -3.43 -2.65
C LYS A 99 -10.66 -3.63 -2.35
N PRO A 100 -9.99 -4.59 -3.00
CA PRO A 100 -8.54 -4.63 -2.97
C PRO A 100 -7.99 -3.32 -3.52
N ASP A 101 -6.85 -2.87 -2.98
CA ASP A 101 -6.25 -1.62 -3.41
C ASP A 101 -5.83 -1.68 -4.89
N PHE A 102 -5.26 -2.83 -5.31
CA PHE A 102 -4.89 -3.14 -6.69
C PHE A 102 -5.30 -4.57 -7.06
N LEU A 103 -5.90 -4.72 -8.24
CA LEU A 103 -6.27 -6.01 -8.83
C LEU A 103 -5.64 -6.15 -10.22
N PHE A 104 -5.00 -7.29 -10.49
CA PHE A 104 -4.25 -7.53 -11.71
C PHE A 104 -4.83 -8.74 -12.47
N PRO A 105 -5.01 -8.64 -13.81
CA PRO A 105 -4.77 -7.45 -14.63
C PRO A 105 -5.92 -6.44 -14.62
N SER A 106 -7.14 -6.87 -14.31
CA SER A 106 -8.32 -6.03 -14.36
C SER A 106 -9.48 -6.67 -13.62
N GLN A 107 -10.50 -5.88 -13.28
CA GLN A 107 -11.75 -6.42 -12.73
C GLN A 107 -12.46 -7.35 -13.73
N ALA A 108 -12.43 -7.04 -15.03
CA ALA A 108 -13.06 -7.88 -16.06
C ALA A 108 -12.45 -9.29 -16.11
N ALA A 109 -11.12 -9.41 -16.03
CA ALA A 109 -10.45 -10.71 -15.95
C ALA A 109 -10.78 -11.44 -14.63
N TYR A 110 -10.90 -10.70 -13.53
CA TYR A 110 -11.32 -11.26 -12.24
C TYR A 110 -12.79 -11.71 -12.22
N GLU A 111 -13.67 -11.10 -12.99
CA GLU A 111 -15.08 -11.51 -13.07
C GLU A 111 -15.29 -12.67 -14.06
N ASP A 112 -14.41 -12.83 -15.05
CA ASP A 112 -14.47 -13.90 -16.05
C ASP A 112 -14.05 -15.26 -15.45
N PRO A 113 -14.99 -16.23 -15.27
CA PRO A 113 -14.68 -17.53 -14.71
C PRO A 113 -13.75 -18.39 -15.58
N THR A 114 -13.60 -18.04 -16.87
CA THR A 114 -12.72 -18.74 -17.81
C THR A 114 -11.28 -18.22 -17.77
N PHE A 115 -11.07 -17.01 -17.20
CA PHE A 115 -9.74 -16.47 -16.99
C PHE A 115 -9.01 -17.29 -15.90
N PRO A 116 -7.76 -17.75 -16.13
CA PRO A 116 -7.05 -18.59 -15.17
C PRO A 116 -6.77 -17.87 -13.86
N GLU A 117 -7.19 -18.46 -12.73
CA GLU A 117 -6.92 -17.90 -11.39
C GLU A 117 -5.41 -17.76 -11.10
N THR A 118 -4.60 -18.63 -11.70
CA THR A 118 -3.14 -18.58 -11.60
C THR A 118 -2.52 -17.32 -12.24
N GLN A 119 -3.27 -16.61 -13.07
CA GLN A 119 -2.88 -15.33 -13.69
C GLN A 119 -3.49 -14.09 -13.02
N LEU A 120 -4.30 -14.28 -11.98
CA LEU A 120 -4.84 -13.19 -11.17
C LEU A 120 -3.87 -12.87 -10.02
N ARG A 121 -3.71 -11.58 -9.71
CA ARG A 121 -3.01 -11.12 -8.52
C ARG A 121 -3.78 -9.99 -7.87
N MET A 122 -3.58 -9.80 -6.58
CA MET A 122 -4.01 -8.61 -5.87
C MET A 122 -2.88 -8.10 -4.99
N LEU A 123 -2.83 -6.79 -4.79
CA LEU A 123 -1.93 -6.14 -3.84
C LEU A 123 -2.77 -5.23 -2.95
N ALA A 124 -2.84 -5.55 -1.66
CA ALA A 124 -3.29 -4.61 -0.64
C ALA A 124 -2.10 -3.74 -0.21
N SER A 125 -2.35 -2.46 0.04
CA SER A 125 -1.33 -1.53 0.51
C SER A 125 -1.70 -1.02 1.89
N LYS A 126 -0.83 -1.22 2.88
CA LYS A 126 -1.03 -0.71 4.23
C LYS A 126 0.27 -0.07 4.71
N THR A 127 0.18 1.16 5.19
CA THR A 127 1.35 1.79 5.82
C THR A 127 1.83 0.99 7.04
N SER A 128 0.90 0.32 7.75
CA SER A 128 1.18 -0.58 8.87
C SER A 128 0.12 -1.70 8.90
N ILE A 129 0.58 -2.91 9.16
CA ILE A 129 -0.14 -4.19 9.14
C ILE A 129 -1.03 -4.32 10.38
N LYS A 130 -0.48 -4.12 11.59
CA LYS A 130 -1.15 -4.33 12.90
C LYS A 130 -2.10 -5.55 12.87
N ASP A 131 -3.38 -5.36 13.17
CA ASP A 131 -4.42 -6.40 13.08
C ASP A 131 -5.31 -6.25 11.85
N ARG A 132 -5.00 -5.31 10.96
CA ARG A 132 -5.81 -4.99 9.79
C ARG A 132 -5.57 -5.90 8.60
N PHE A 133 -4.50 -6.72 8.62
CA PHE A 133 -4.23 -7.72 7.58
C PHE A 133 -5.35 -8.76 7.43
N ARG A 134 -6.13 -9.02 8.49
CA ARG A 134 -7.29 -9.93 8.41
C ARG A 134 -8.35 -9.47 7.41
N GLN A 135 -8.44 -8.17 7.16
CA GLN A 135 -9.35 -7.62 6.15
C GLN A 135 -8.94 -8.04 4.73
N VAL A 136 -7.64 -8.22 4.49
CA VAL A 136 -7.08 -8.61 3.20
C VAL A 136 -7.38 -10.07 2.88
N ALA A 137 -7.32 -10.97 3.86
CA ALA A 137 -7.61 -12.41 3.65
C ALA A 137 -8.97 -12.66 3.00
N ASP A 138 -9.88 -11.74 3.29
CA ASP A 138 -11.28 -11.76 2.96
C ASP A 138 -11.57 -11.11 1.59
N GLU A 139 -10.63 -10.39 0.99
CA GLU A 139 -10.78 -9.71 -0.32
C GLU A 139 -10.53 -10.68 -1.47
N ALA A 140 -11.26 -10.59 -2.58
CA ALA A 140 -10.99 -11.33 -3.82
C ALA A 140 -10.89 -12.88 -3.67
N ASN A 141 -12.02 -13.56 -3.51
CA ASN A 141 -12.08 -15.00 -3.22
C ASN A 141 -11.38 -15.90 -4.28
N ARG A 142 -11.34 -15.49 -5.55
CA ARG A 142 -10.67 -16.26 -6.62
C ARG A 142 -9.14 -16.24 -6.50
N ILE A 143 -8.59 -15.34 -5.69
CA ILE A 143 -7.15 -15.20 -5.48
C ILE A 143 -6.81 -15.81 -4.12
N ARG A 144 -6.29 -17.05 -4.14
CA ARG A 144 -5.84 -17.73 -2.93
C ARG A 144 -4.65 -17.00 -2.30
N ASP A 145 -3.58 -16.83 -3.07
CA ASP A 145 -2.33 -16.19 -2.66
C ASP A 145 -2.42 -14.67 -2.84
N LYS A 146 -2.50 -13.95 -1.73
CA LYS A 146 -2.69 -12.50 -1.71
C LYS A 146 -1.40 -11.80 -1.34
N HIS A 147 -1.21 -10.57 -1.82
CA HIS A 147 -0.02 -9.79 -1.49
C HIS A 147 -0.39 -8.58 -0.65
N LEU A 148 0.42 -8.30 0.37
CA LEU A 148 0.27 -7.16 1.26
C LEU A 148 1.56 -6.35 1.30
N PHE A 149 1.51 -5.15 0.74
CA PHE A 149 2.60 -4.19 0.76
C PHE A 149 2.66 -3.42 2.08
N THR A 150 3.86 -3.28 2.67
CA THR A 150 4.12 -2.43 3.84
C THR A 150 5.46 -1.68 3.76
N LEU A 151 5.52 -0.50 4.39
CA LEU A 151 6.75 0.29 4.56
C LEU A 151 7.27 0.32 6.00
N THR A 152 6.52 -0.16 6.99
CA THR A 152 6.88 0.06 8.41
C THR A 152 7.84 -1.03 8.91
N PRO A 153 9.10 -0.68 9.25
CA PRO A 153 10.01 -1.61 9.90
C PRO A 153 9.50 -1.99 11.29
N GLY A 154 9.79 -3.22 11.73
CA GLY A 154 9.42 -3.72 13.06
C GLY A 154 7.94 -4.07 13.27
N ASP A 155 7.06 -3.88 12.27
CA ASP A 155 5.62 -4.23 12.38
C ASP A 155 5.34 -5.73 12.11
N VAL A 156 6.39 -6.50 11.83
CA VAL A 156 6.35 -7.93 11.51
C VAL A 156 7.15 -8.68 12.56
N THR A 157 6.53 -9.70 13.15
CA THR A 157 7.12 -10.60 14.14
C THR A 157 6.88 -12.04 13.70
N TYR A 158 7.62 -13.02 14.23
CA TYR A 158 7.41 -14.44 13.87
C TYR A 158 5.96 -14.92 14.06
N PRO A 159 5.26 -14.60 15.18
CA PRO A 159 3.86 -14.99 15.31
C PRO A 159 2.95 -14.31 14.28
N LYS A 160 3.25 -13.06 13.90
CA LYS A 160 2.48 -12.36 12.86
C LYS A 160 2.71 -12.97 11.48
N LEU A 161 3.94 -13.34 11.17
CA LEU A 161 4.31 -14.01 9.92
C LEU A 161 3.59 -15.36 9.78
N ALA A 162 3.54 -16.17 10.84
CA ALA A 162 2.76 -17.41 10.85
C ALA A 162 1.25 -17.16 10.60
N GLN A 163 0.67 -16.12 11.21
CA GLN A 163 -0.73 -15.75 10.96
C GLN A 163 -0.99 -15.29 9.52
N LEU A 164 0.00 -14.68 8.86
CA LEU A 164 -0.11 -14.26 7.46
C LEU A 164 -0.03 -15.48 6.54
N ASP A 165 0.87 -16.42 6.82
CA ASP A 165 1.00 -17.69 6.10
C ASP A 165 -0.27 -18.55 6.18
N GLU A 166 -0.85 -18.70 7.38
CA GLU A 166 -2.14 -19.38 7.59
C GLU A 166 -3.29 -18.79 6.73
N LEU A 167 -3.20 -17.50 6.38
CA LEU A 167 -4.19 -16.79 5.58
C LEU A 167 -3.79 -16.66 4.10
N HIS A 168 -2.68 -17.30 3.68
CA HIS A 168 -2.11 -17.18 2.33
C HIS A 168 -1.82 -15.72 1.93
N ILE A 169 -1.31 -14.91 2.86
CA ILE A 169 -0.90 -13.53 2.63
C ILE A 169 0.63 -13.43 2.59
N HIS A 170 1.15 -13.09 1.41
CA HIS A 170 2.56 -12.85 1.14
C HIS A 170 2.90 -11.38 1.39
N LEU A 171 3.88 -11.13 2.25
CA LEU A 171 4.34 -9.76 2.50
C LEU A 171 5.25 -9.27 1.39
N VAL A 172 4.96 -8.06 0.94
CA VAL A 172 5.76 -7.30 -0.02
C VAL A 172 6.30 -6.06 0.69
N MET A 173 7.60 -5.82 0.57
CA MET A 173 8.23 -4.66 1.21
C MET A 173 9.45 -4.21 0.39
N PRO A 174 9.81 -2.91 0.38
CA PRO A 174 11.03 -2.48 -0.27
C PRO A 174 12.25 -3.14 0.34
N LYS A 175 13.28 -3.34 -0.48
CA LYS A 175 14.55 -3.97 -0.08
C LYS A 175 15.12 -3.41 1.23
N VAL A 176 15.18 -2.09 1.39
CA VAL A 176 15.71 -1.46 2.62
C VAL A 176 14.89 -1.81 3.89
N VAL A 177 13.57 -1.98 3.74
CA VAL A 177 12.70 -2.40 4.86
C VAL A 177 12.90 -3.88 5.15
N LYS A 178 13.01 -4.69 4.10
CA LYS A 178 13.28 -6.12 4.18
C LYS A 178 14.58 -6.43 4.92
N GLU A 179 15.66 -5.75 4.55
CA GLU A 179 16.99 -5.91 5.14
C GLU A 179 17.09 -5.44 6.59
N SER A 180 16.06 -4.76 7.12
CA SER A 180 15.98 -4.40 8.54
C SER A 180 15.57 -5.55 9.47
N TYR A 181 15.08 -6.67 8.92
CA TYR A 181 14.67 -7.85 9.66
C TYR A 181 15.75 -8.94 9.68
N ASP A 182 15.58 -9.96 10.53
CA ASP A 182 16.44 -11.15 10.52
C ASP A 182 16.22 -12.04 9.28
N ASP A 183 17.18 -12.94 9.04
CA ASP A 183 17.22 -13.83 7.87
C ASP A 183 15.95 -14.68 7.68
N LEU A 184 15.25 -15.04 8.77
CA LEU A 184 14.03 -15.85 8.67
C LEU A 184 12.87 -15.02 8.09
N ILE A 185 12.62 -13.83 8.65
CA ILE A 185 11.59 -12.92 8.09
C ILE A 185 12.00 -12.51 6.67
N GLN A 186 13.28 -12.33 6.39
CA GLN A 186 13.74 -12.11 5.04
C GLN A 186 13.45 -13.33 4.12
N GLY A 187 13.67 -14.57 4.54
CA GLY A 187 13.37 -15.74 3.72
C GLY A 187 11.90 -15.83 3.29
N GLU A 188 10.99 -15.42 4.16
CA GLU A 188 9.53 -15.56 4.01
C GLU A 188 8.82 -14.33 3.41
N THR A 189 9.57 -13.31 2.99
CA THR A 189 9.01 -12.05 2.46
C THR A 189 9.56 -11.72 1.08
N MET A 190 8.78 -10.98 0.28
CA MET A 190 9.12 -10.60 -1.09
C MET A 190 9.50 -9.12 -1.18
N THR A 191 10.43 -8.78 -2.08
CA THR A 191 10.69 -7.36 -2.42
C THR A 191 9.60 -6.80 -3.33
N PHE A 192 9.43 -5.48 -3.36
CA PHE A 192 8.47 -4.88 -4.28
C PHE A 192 8.92 -5.03 -5.74
N SER A 193 10.22 -4.90 -6.00
CA SER A 193 10.84 -5.23 -7.29
C SER A 193 10.44 -6.63 -7.79
N ARG A 194 10.55 -7.66 -6.94
CA ARG A 194 10.19 -9.04 -7.28
C ARG A 194 8.70 -9.21 -7.56
N PHE A 195 7.83 -8.54 -6.80
CA PHE A 195 6.40 -8.55 -7.08
C PHE A 195 6.08 -7.94 -8.45
N ILE A 196 6.72 -6.81 -8.78
CA ILE A 196 6.59 -6.15 -10.09
C ILE A 196 7.02 -7.09 -11.23
N GLU A 197 8.18 -7.73 -11.09
CA GLU A 197 8.69 -8.72 -12.07
C GLU A 197 7.72 -9.90 -12.26
N GLU A 198 7.16 -10.44 -11.17
CA GLU A 198 6.19 -11.52 -11.22
C GLU A 198 4.95 -11.11 -12.03
N VAL A 199 4.36 -9.96 -11.72
CA VAL A 199 3.17 -9.45 -12.42
C VAL A 199 3.47 -9.19 -13.90
N GLN A 200 4.62 -8.59 -14.22
CA GLN A 200 5.03 -8.38 -15.61
C GLN A 200 5.21 -9.70 -16.36
N GLY A 201 5.81 -10.71 -15.73
CA GLY A 201 5.97 -12.05 -16.31
C GLY A 201 4.61 -12.71 -16.62
N LEU A 202 3.63 -12.58 -15.71
CA LEU A 202 2.27 -13.09 -15.93
C LEU A 202 1.56 -12.40 -17.09
N GLN A 203 1.80 -11.10 -17.30
CA GLN A 203 1.18 -10.34 -18.40
C GLN A 203 1.86 -10.62 -19.74
N ALA A 204 3.19 -10.72 -19.77
CA ALA A 204 3.93 -11.04 -20.99
C ALA A 204 3.66 -12.46 -21.51
N GLY A 205 3.37 -13.40 -20.60
CA GLY A 205 3.03 -14.79 -20.95
C GLY A 205 1.62 -14.98 -21.52
N ARG A 206 0.80 -13.93 -21.60
CA ARG A 206 -0.56 -14.04 -22.14
C ARG A 206 -0.52 -14.11 -23.66
N PRO A 207 -1.29 -15.03 -24.29
CA PRO A 207 -1.51 -14.93 -25.72
C PRO A 207 -2.17 -13.57 -25.99
N GLN A 208 -1.53 -12.75 -26.82
CA GLN A 208 -2.14 -11.51 -27.31
C GLN A 208 -3.47 -11.89 -27.95
N SER A 209 -4.58 -11.60 -27.28
CA SER A 209 -5.88 -11.70 -27.93
C SER A 209 -5.82 -10.67 -29.06
N LEU A 210 -5.90 -11.17 -30.29
CA LEU A 210 -6.06 -10.37 -31.50
C LEU A 210 -7.16 -9.35 -31.23
N THR A 211 -6.78 -8.09 -31.05
CA THR A 211 -7.69 -6.97 -31.16
C THR A 211 -8.23 -7.00 -32.58
N LEU A 212 -9.36 -7.67 -32.78
CA LEU A 212 -10.17 -7.51 -33.98
C LEU A 212 -10.73 -6.08 -33.90
N LEU A 213 -10.29 -5.30 -34.87
CA LEU A 213 -10.61 -3.89 -35.17
C LEU A 213 -12.03 -3.45 -34.82
#